data_AF-A0A3Q9QV47-F1
#
_entry.id   AF-A0A3Q9QV47-F1
#
_cell.length_a   1.000
_cell.length_b   1.000
_cell.length_c   1.000
_cell.angle_alpha   90.00
_cell.angle_beta   90.00
_cell.angle_gamma   90.00
#
_symmetry.space_group_name_H-M   'P 1'
#
loop_
_entity.id
_entity.type
_entity.pdbx_description
1 polymer ?
#
loop_
_entity_poly.entity_id
_entity_poly.type
_entity_poly.pdbx_seq_one_letter_code
_entity_poly.pdbx_strand_id
1 'polypeptide(L)'
;MSEFMKSIVQEVLNNQGKSTTSIQTQTVSSPSVSKVQPNTQSNGKDSLTSLNRPNYQRMKKEQRLSVSGQTTPSGPNQHAVKPTQHENSSNKLKKDLFSQLSTVALGQGKIERNYGSYHIPKSIKPKQPPKLLGKTKDESYVWYFPTVTDQLAPKFKRTTNGAGVGVITSKVCLPSQLLIVNDVMRENTDAKYHLSWDRNNKDSFVWELYDHDSTRLERKLQAILQILHRKSSKTIDSYTVVSPSAWLSTQLNISTSVEAISILEGVPYYASLLLLEQYFSSEEQKPFQYSIENNYLIISGPHQVISKVIQVFRKKAESLL
;
A
#
# COMPACT_ATOMS: atom_id res chain seq x y z
N MET A 1 -41.48 1.16 31.76
CA MET A 1 -40.23 1.17 30.97
C MET A 1 -39.47 2.50 31.12
N SER A 2 -39.21 2.96 32.36
CA SER A 2 -38.54 4.26 32.65
C SER A 2 -37.26 4.11 33.48
N GLU A 3 -37.14 3.02 34.26
CA GLU A 3 -36.02 2.84 35.19
C GLU A 3 -34.70 2.45 34.50
N PHE A 4 -34.77 1.80 33.33
CA PHE A 4 -33.57 1.43 32.56
C PHE A 4 -32.88 2.64 31.92
N MET A 5 -33.65 3.61 31.41
CA MET A 5 -33.05 4.84 30.87
C MET A 5 -32.49 5.74 31.97
N LYS A 6 -33.10 5.74 33.17
CA LYS A 6 -32.54 6.44 34.33
C LYS A 6 -31.20 5.84 34.76
N SER A 7 -31.04 4.51 34.76
CA SER A 7 -29.76 3.90 35.15
C SER A 7 -28.64 4.22 34.16
N ILE A 8 -28.93 4.25 32.85
CA ILE A 8 -27.95 4.60 31.82
C ILE A 8 -27.54 6.07 31.92
N VAL A 9 -28.50 6.98 32.14
CA VAL A 9 -28.20 8.41 32.29
C VAL A 9 -27.41 8.66 33.59
N GLN A 10 -27.72 7.95 34.67
CA GLN A 10 -26.96 8.02 35.93
C GLN A 10 -25.52 7.51 35.77
N GLU A 11 -25.33 6.44 35.00
CA GLU A 11 -24.02 5.83 34.72
C GLU A 11 -23.15 6.72 33.83
N VAL A 12 -23.75 7.41 32.85
CA VAL A 12 -23.05 8.37 31.98
C VAL A 12 -22.65 9.65 32.73
N LEU A 13 -23.48 10.13 33.66
CA LEU A 13 -23.17 11.33 34.46
C LEU A 13 -22.08 11.08 35.52
N ASN A 14 -22.04 9.90 36.14
CA ASN A 14 -21.07 9.59 37.20
C ASN A 14 -19.66 9.25 36.68
N ASN A 15 -19.50 8.92 35.40
CA ASN A 15 -18.19 8.55 34.82
C ASN A 15 -17.39 9.73 34.21
N GLN A 16 -17.87 10.98 34.30
CA GLN A 16 -17.13 12.14 33.78
C GLN A 16 -16.06 12.72 34.74
N GLY A 17 -15.81 12.08 35.88
CA GLY A 17 -14.82 12.58 36.84
C GLY A 17 -14.13 11.49 37.63
N LYS A 18 -13.24 10.72 36.98
CA LYS A 18 -12.00 10.10 37.52
C LYS A 18 -11.54 8.93 36.63
N SER A 19 -10.47 9.13 35.86
CA SER A 19 -9.28 8.26 35.84
C SER A 19 -8.39 8.61 34.65
N THR A 20 -7.42 9.48 34.91
CA THR A 20 -6.14 9.53 34.21
C THR A 20 -5.36 8.27 34.58
N THR A 21 -5.29 7.29 33.67
CA THR A 21 -4.26 6.24 33.71
C THR A 21 -3.37 6.41 32.49
N SER A 22 -2.14 6.86 32.74
CA SER A 22 -1.11 7.10 31.74
C SER A 22 -0.65 5.78 31.10
N ILE A 23 -0.91 5.62 29.81
CA ILE A 23 -0.27 4.62 28.96
C ILE A 23 1.11 5.19 28.57
N GLN A 24 2.16 4.73 29.24
CA GLN A 24 3.55 5.05 28.89
C GLN A 24 3.98 4.19 27.69
N THR A 25 3.93 4.77 26.49
CA THR A 25 4.57 4.22 25.29
C THR A 25 6.08 4.48 25.37
N GLN A 26 6.86 3.41 25.46
CA GLN A 26 8.32 3.44 25.38
C GLN A 26 8.76 3.89 23.99
N THR A 27 9.48 5.00 23.94
CA THR A 27 10.20 5.51 22.78
C THR A 27 11.51 4.75 22.62
N VAL A 28 11.76 4.25 21.40
CA VAL A 28 13.03 3.67 20.99
C VAL A 28 13.92 4.81 20.50
N SER A 29 14.95 5.15 21.27
CA SER A 29 16.01 6.08 20.86
C SER A 29 17.35 5.35 20.80
N SER A 30 18.04 5.57 19.67
CA SER A 30 19.32 5.05 19.23
C SER A 30 20.48 5.24 20.23
N PRO A 31 21.61 4.50 20.09
CA PRO A 31 22.67 4.48 21.08
C PRO A 31 23.68 5.60 20.85
N SER A 32 24.01 6.34 21.92
CA SER A 32 25.20 7.18 22.00
C SER A 32 25.99 6.86 23.27
N VAL A 33 27.24 6.51 23.03
CA VAL A 33 28.35 6.16 23.92
C VAL A 33 28.49 7.10 25.12
N SER A 34 28.69 6.55 26.35
CA SER A 34 29.79 6.93 27.28
C SER A 34 29.76 6.21 28.64
N LYS A 35 30.80 5.39 28.87
CA LYS A 35 31.69 5.26 30.05
C LYS A 35 31.17 5.42 31.51
N VAL A 36 31.55 4.40 32.32
CA VAL A 36 32.11 4.47 33.72
C VAL A 36 31.07 4.71 34.84
N GLN A 37 31.00 4.05 36.01
CA GLN A 37 31.78 3.08 36.83
C GLN A 37 30.79 2.38 37.82
N PRO A 38 31.22 1.36 38.60
CA PRO A 38 30.36 0.59 39.48
C PRO A 38 30.29 1.20 40.88
N ASN A 39 29.14 1.09 41.56
CA ASN A 39 29.16 1.00 43.00
C ASN A 39 27.96 0.23 43.58
N THR A 40 28.22 -0.26 44.77
CA THR A 40 27.71 -1.47 45.39
C THR A 40 26.51 -1.22 46.30
N GLN A 41 25.73 -2.28 46.53
CA GLN A 41 24.84 -2.57 47.68
C GLN A 41 23.49 -1.85 47.76
N SER A 42 22.39 -2.62 47.69
CA SER A 42 21.73 -3.12 48.91
C SER A 42 20.49 -3.99 48.60
N ASN A 43 20.47 -5.14 49.28
CA ASN A 43 19.36 -5.92 49.80
C ASN A 43 17.95 -5.77 49.20
N GLY A 44 17.49 -6.85 48.57
CA GLY A 44 16.08 -7.16 48.37
C GLY A 44 15.93 -8.64 48.00
N LYS A 45 15.61 -9.47 49.00
CA LYS A 45 15.16 -10.86 48.82
C LYS A 45 13.91 -10.84 47.94
N ASP A 46 14.01 -11.42 46.75
CA ASP A 46 12.97 -12.23 46.11
C ASP A 46 13.63 -13.02 44.99
N SER A 47 14.13 -14.21 45.34
CA SER A 47 14.68 -15.17 44.39
C SER A 47 13.53 -15.77 43.57
N LEU A 48 13.06 -15.04 42.57
CA LEU A 48 12.32 -15.60 41.46
C LEU A 48 13.20 -16.69 40.84
N THR A 49 12.65 -17.90 40.84
CA THR A 49 13.17 -19.08 40.18
C THR A 49 13.79 -18.71 38.83
N SER A 50 15.05 -19.14 38.65
CA SER A 50 15.83 -18.91 37.44
C SER A 50 15.04 -19.34 36.21
N LEU A 51 14.51 -18.36 35.47
CA LEU A 51 13.95 -18.55 34.14
C LEU A 51 15.10 -18.99 33.23
N ASN A 52 15.31 -20.31 33.16
CA ASN A 52 16.27 -20.94 32.27
C ASN A 52 15.81 -20.66 30.84
N ARG A 53 16.43 -19.66 30.18
CA ARG A 53 16.16 -19.31 28.79
C ARG A 53 17.01 -20.24 27.91
N PRO A 54 16.40 -21.22 27.21
CA PRO A 54 17.18 -22.14 26.39
C PRO A 54 17.85 -21.37 25.25
N ASN A 55 19.18 -21.47 25.16
CA ASN A 55 19.93 -20.91 24.05
C ASN A 55 19.77 -21.84 22.83
N TYR A 56 18.71 -21.60 22.05
CA TYR A 56 18.35 -22.39 20.87
C TYR A 56 19.46 -22.48 19.80
N GLN A 57 20.39 -21.52 19.76
CA GLN A 57 21.51 -21.57 18.82
C GLN A 57 22.53 -22.65 19.19
N ARG A 58 22.72 -22.93 20.49
CA ARG A 58 23.60 -24.00 20.97
C ARG A 58 22.99 -25.38 20.66
N MET A 59 21.70 -25.57 20.95
CA MET A 59 21.00 -26.84 20.69
C MET A 59 21.00 -27.23 19.20
N LYS A 60 20.84 -26.27 18.28
CA LYS A 60 20.85 -26.57 16.83
C LYS A 60 22.25 -26.80 16.24
N LYS A 61 23.33 -26.51 16.97
CA LYS A 61 24.70 -26.80 16.52
C LYS A 61 25.02 -28.29 16.67
N GLU A 62 24.55 -28.93 17.73
CA GLU A 62 24.77 -30.36 17.99
C GLU A 62 23.97 -31.25 17.03
N GLN A 63 22.75 -30.86 16.67
CA GLN A 63 21.94 -31.57 15.66
C GLN A 63 22.51 -31.53 14.23
N ARG A 64 23.41 -30.58 13.93
CA ARG A 64 24.03 -30.47 12.61
C ARG A 64 25.25 -31.40 12.43
N LEU A 65 25.71 -32.06 13.49
CA LEU A 65 26.91 -32.91 13.47
C LEU A 65 26.61 -34.40 13.66
N SER A 66 25.35 -34.79 13.90
CA SER A 66 24.95 -36.20 14.01
C SER A 66 24.39 -36.74 12.69
N VAL A 67 25.17 -36.67 11.61
CA VAL A 67 24.99 -37.52 10.42
C VAL A 67 26.38 -37.93 9.94
N SER A 68 27.04 -38.81 10.67
CA SER A 68 27.98 -39.79 10.10
C SER A 68 28.49 -40.74 11.18
N GLY A 69 28.29 -42.05 10.99
CA GLY A 69 29.06 -43.06 11.72
C GLY A 69 28.31 -44.33 12.12
N GLN A 70 28.08 -45.24 11.17
CA GLN A 70 28.24 -46.69 11.41
C GLN A 70 29.28 -47.20 10.39
N THR A 71 30.54 -47.33 10.85
CA THR A 71 31.29 -48.61 11.03
C THR A 71 31.72 -49.29 9.72
N THR A 72 32.93 -49.01 9.18
CA THR A 72 34.25 -49.73 9.34
C THR A 72 34.44 -50.94 8.38
N PRO A 73 35.67 -51.42 8.07
CA PRO A 73 36.96 -50.72 7.89
C PRO A 73 37.84 -51.25 6.70
N SER A 74 38.89 -50.48 6.38
CA SER A 74 40.27 -50.84 5.95
C SER A 74 40.59 -51.87 4.85
N GLY A 75 41.39 -51.43 3.87
CA GLY A 75 42.28 -52.26 3.05
C GLY A 75 42.84 -51.54 1.82
N PRO A 76 44.18 -51.37 1.66
CA PRO A 76 44.79 -50.54 0.60
C PRO A 76 45.29 -51.35 -0.61
N ASN A 77 45.62 -50.60 -1.68
CA ASN A 77 46.52 -50.89 -2.81
C ASN A 77 45.93 -51.14 -4.22
N GLN A 78 46.39 -50.25 -5.12
CA GLN A 78 46.97 -50.50 -6.45
C GLN A 78 46.11 -51.23 -7.51
N HIS A 79 45.77 -50.54 -8.60
CA HIS A 79 46.48 -50.64 -9.88
C HIS A 79 45.74 -49.88 -10.99
N ALA A 80 46.54 -49.23 -11.84
CA ALA A 80 46.15 -48.70 -13.13
C ALA A 80 45.60 -49.80 -14.06
N VAL A 81 44.81 -49.40 -15.08
CA VAL A 81 44.88 -49.84 -16.49
C VAL A 81 43.63 -49.33 -17.24
N LYS A 82 43.88 -48.52 -18.28
CA LYS A 82 43.04 -48.26 -19.47
C LYS A 82 43.50 -49.26 -20.56
N PRO A 83 42.90 -49.43 -21.76
CA PRO A 83 41.54 -49.20 -22.31
C PRO A 83 40.96 -50.55 -22.86
N THR A 84 39.81 -50.67 -23.54
CA THR A 84 39.66 -50.58 -25.03
C THR A 84 38.24 -51.04 -25.45
N GLN A 85 37.83 -50.55 -26.61
CA GLN A 85 36.59 -50.62 -27.39
C GLN A 85 35.91 -52.00 -27.53
N HIS A 86 34.57 -51.99 -27.72
CA HIS A 86 33.94 -52.63 -28.90
C HIS A 86 32.52 -52.08 -29.17
N GLU A 87 32.20 -52.08 -30.45
CA GLU A 87 31.05 -51.47 -31.13
C GLU A 87 29.72 -52.24 -31.01
N ASN A 88 28.67 -51.54 -31.48
CA ASN A 88 27.50 -52.02 -32.20
C ASN A 88 26.18 -52.30 -31.45
N SER A 89 25.15 -51.61 -31.97
CA SER A 89 23.81 -52.12 -32.28
C SER A 89 22.63 -51.44 -31.57
N SER A 90 21.74 -50.90 -32.43
CA SER A 90 20.28 -50.79 -32.29
C SER A 90 19.65 -49.44 -31.90
N ASN A 91 19.84 -48.44 -32.78
CA ASN A 91 18.76 -47.49 -33.09
C ASN A 91 17.75 -48.16 -34.05
N LYS A 92 16.68 -48.73 -33.51
CA LYS A 92 15.35 -48.99 -34.14
C LYS A 92 14.55 -49.88 -33.17
N LEU A 93 13.24 -49.62 -33.03
CA LEU A 93 12.31 -50.18 -32.02
C LEU A 93 12.40 -49.37 -30.71
N LYS A 94 11.52 -48.42 -30.40
CA LYS A 94 10.08 -48.62 -30.14
C LYS A 94 9.33 -47.28 -30.29
N LYS A 95 9.20 -46.83 -31.54
CA LYS A 95 8.39 -45.65 -31.92
C LYS A 95 6.90 -46.00 -32.13
N ASP A 96 6.49 -47.23 -31.80
CA ASP A 96 5.14 -47.80 -32.07
C ASP A 96 4.25 -48.02 -30.83
N LEU A 97 4.53 -47.36 -29.69
CA LEU A 97 3.73 -47.51 -28.46
C LEU A 97 2.69 -46.41 -28.21
N PHE A 98 2.49 -45.49 -29.17
CA PHE A 98 1.57 -44.34 -29.00
C PHE A 98 0.43 -44.25 -30.02
N SER A 99 0.16 -45.30 -30.79
CA SER A 99 -0.93 -45.28 -31.76
C SER A 99 -1.67 -46.60 -31.79
N GLN A 100 -2.66 -46.76 -30.91
CA GLN A 100 -3.91 -47.52 -31.12
C GLN A 100 -4.60 -47.76 -29.78
N LEU A 101 -5.39 -46.77 -29.35
CA LEU A 101 -6.58 -47.01 -28.54
C LEU A 101 -7.53 -45.82 -28.72
N SER A 102 -8.03 -45.73 -29.95
CA SER A 102 -9.18 -44.92 -30.33
C SER A 102 -10.44 -45.69 -29.96
N THR A 103 -10.99 -45.42 -28.78
CA THR A 103 -12.30 -45.95 -28.38
C THR A 103 -13.38 -44.94 -28.75
N VAL A 104 -14.15 -45.26 -29.79
CA VAL A 104 -15.33 -44.52 -30.22
C VAL A 104 -16.45 -44.75 -29.20
N ALA A 105 -16.94 -43.67 -28.58
CA ALA A 105 -18.08 -43.73 -27.66
C ALA A 105 -19.36 -43.29 -28.40
N LEU A 106 -20.17 -44.27 -28.81
CA LEU A 106 -21.58 -44.09 -29.12
C LEU A 106 -22.38 -44.78 -28.01
N GLY A 107 -23.18 -44.00 -27.29
CA GLY A 107 -24.01 -44.50 -26.19
C GLY A 107 -24.83 -43.39 -25.56
N GLN A 108 -25.97 -43.07 -26.18
CA GLN A 108 -27.09 -42.43 -25.49
C GLN A 108 -27.55 -43.35 -24.35
N GLY A 109 -27.54 -42.84 -23.12
CA GLY A 109 -28.10 -43.55 -21.98
C GLY A 109 -27.75 -42.87 -20.65
N LYS A 110 -28.75 -42.27 -20.01
CA LYS A 110 -28.68 -41.75 -18.63
C LYS A 110 -28.19 -42.85 -17.69
N ILE A 111 -27.03 -42.67 -17.09
CA ILE A 111 -26.63 -43.39 -15.88
C ILE A 111 -25.96 -42.37 -14.94
N GLU A 112 -26.70 -41.98 -13.92
CA GLU A 112 -26.15 -41.32 -12.73
C GLU A 112 -25.26 -42.33 -12.00
N ARG A 113 -23.94 -42.06 -11.93
CA ARG A 113 -23.05 -42.70 -10.96
C ARG A 113 -22.05 -41.69 -10.42
N ASN A 114 -22.31 -41.30 -9.17
CA ASN A 114 -21.34 -40.72 -8.26
C ASN A 114 -20.16 -41.70 -8.05
N TYR A 115 -18.99 -41.38 -8.60
CA TYR A 115 -17.71 -41.91 -8.16
C TYR A 115 -16.60 -40.90 -8.41
N GLY A 116 -15.78 -40.65 -7.39
CA GLY A 116 -14.44 -40.10 -7.53
C GLY A 116 -14.39 -38.59 -7.74
N SER A 117 -14.25 -37.86 -6.63
CA SER A 117 -13.74 -36.48 -6.63
C SER A 117 -12.30 -36.48 -7.16
N TYR A 118 -12.15 -36.46 -8.48
CA TYR A 118 -10.91 -36.03 -9.11
C TYR A 118 -10.78 -34.54 -8.84
N HIS A 119 -9.67 -34.16 -8.19
CA HIS A 119 -9.23 -32.77 -8.13
C HIS A 119 -9.15 -32.21 -9.55
N ILE A 120 -10.23 -31.57 -9.99
CA ILE A 120 -10.23 -30.65 -11.11
C ILE A 120 -9.18 -29.60 -10.74
N PRO A 121 -8.07 -29.46 -11.49
CA PRO A 121 -7.10 -28.40 -11.22
C PRO A 121 -7.87 -27.08 -11.25
N LYS A 122 -7.65 -26.28 -10.20
CA LYS A 122 -8.25 -24.96 -9.95
C LYS A 122 -8.67 -24.31 -11.27
N SER A 123 -9.97 -24.09 -11.41
CA SER A 123 -10.59 -23.18 -12.37
C SER A 123 -9.60 -22.09 -12.79
N ILE A 124 -9.03 -22.25 -13.99
CA ILE A 124 -8.32 -21.18 -14.66
C ILE A 124 -9.41 -20.15 -14.92
N LYS A 125 -9.58 -19.21 -14.00
CA LYS A 125 -10.46 -18.06 -14.23
C LYS A 125 -10.04 -17.50 -15.59
N PRO A 126 -10.98 -17.29 -16.53
CA PRO A 126 -10.63 -16.73 -17.82
C PRO A 126 -9.90 -15.41 -17.55
N LYS A 127 -8.68 -15.29 -18.11
CA LYS A 127 -7.87 -14.08 -18.00
C LYS A 127 -8.69 -12.95 -18.61
N GLN A 128 -9.27 -12.12 -17.75
CA GLN A 128 -10.04 -10.98 -18.23
C GLN A 128 -9.10 -10.05 -19.02
N PRO A 129 -9.53 -9.50 -20.15
CA PRO A 129 -8.69 -8.58 -20.91
C PRO A 129 -8.49 -7.27 -20.14
N PRO A 130 -7.33 -6.60 -20.31
CA PRO A 130 -7.17 -5.22 -19.88
C PRO A 130 -8.26 -4.32 -20.47
N LYS A 131 -8.74 -3.35 -19.70
CA LYS A 131 -9.78 -2.41 -20.13
C LYS A 131 -9.56 -1.01 -19.58
N LEU A 132 -10.01 -0.02 -20.36
CA LEU A 132 -10.23 1.33 -19.86
C LEU A 132 -11.53 1.34 -19.06
N LEU A 133 -11.47 1.68 -17.77
CA LEU A 133 -12.67 1.81 -16.94
C LEU A 133 -13.42 3.10 -17.23
N GLY A 134 -12.70 4.18 -17.53
CA GLY A 134 -13.32 5.46 -17.88
C GLY A 134 -12.33 6.60 -18.12
N LYS A 135 -12.88 7.72 -18.59
CA LYS A 135 -12.20 8.98 -18.85
C LYS A 135 -12.99 10.12 -18.19
N THR A 136 -12.32 11.03 -17.50
CA THR A 136 -12.94 12.25 -16.93
C THR A 136 -12.84 13.45 -17.87
N LYS A 137 -13.54 14.55 -17.54
CA LYS A 137 -13.49 15.79 -18.35
C LYS A 137 -12.08 16.41 -18.35
N ASP A 138 -11.36 16.29 -17.25
CA ASP A 138 -9.99 16.80 -17.06
C ASP A 138 -8.93 15.94 -17.76
N GLU A 139 -9.35 15.10 -18.71
CA GLU A 139 -8.49 14.14 -19.43
C GLU A 139 -7.74 13.16 -18.51
N SER A 140 -8.33 12.80 -17.36
CA SER A 140 -7.81 11.69 -16.56
C SER A 140 -8.34 10.36 -17.07
N TYR A 141 -7.47 9.36 -17.19
CA TYR A 141 -7.81 8.01 -17.65
C TYR A 141 -7.54 7.00 -16.53
N VAL A 142 -8.50 6.08 -16.34
CA VAL A 142 -8.39 5.00 -15.37
C VAL A 142 -8.37 3.66 -16.10
N TRP A 143 -7.23 2.99 -16.07
CA TRP A 143 -6.98 1.72 -16.73
C TRP A 143 -6.97 0.59 -15.71
N TYR A 144 -7.45 -0.58 -16.12
CA TYR A 144 -7.48 -1.78 -15.31
C TYR A 144 -6.87 -2.96 -16.04
N PHE A 145 -5.83 -3.54 -15.45
CA PHE A 145 -5.11 -4.71 -15.90
C PHE A 145 -5.33 -5.84 -14.88
N PRO A 146 -6.37 -6.68 -15.02
CA PRO A 146 -6.71 -7.73 -14.05
C PRO A 146 -5.60 -8.77 -13.89
N THR A 147 -4.83 -9.02 -14.95
CA THR A 147 -3.66 -9.90 -14.93
C THR A 147 -2.62 -9.33 -15.88
N VAL A 148 -1.45 -8.97 -15.36
CA VAL A 148 -0.34 -8.51 -16.19
C VAL A 148 0.43 -9.71 -16.72
N THR A 149 0.66 -9.75 -18.04
CA THR A 149 1.49 -10.78 -18.68
C THR A 149 2.96 -10.53 -18.41
N ASP A 150 3.76 -11.58 -18.32
CA ASP A 150 5.21 -11.47 -18.03
C ASP A 150 5.97 -10.64 -19.06
N GLN A 151 5.46 -10.55 -20.30
CA GLN A 151 6.01 -9.68 -21.35
C GLN A 151 5.79 -8.19 -21.07
N LEU A 152 4.68 -7.82 -20.42
CA LEU A 152 4.34 -6.44 -20.10
C LEU A 152 4.79 -6.04 -18.68
N ALA A 153 5.06 -7.01 -17.82
CA ALA A 153 5.54 -6.78 -16.45
C ALA A 153 6.74 -5.80 -16.37
N PRO A 154 7.75 -5.83 -17.26
CA PRO A 154 8.87 -4.89 -17.21
C PRO A 154 8.51 -3.44 -17.57
N LYS A 155 7.34 -3.19 -18.18
CA LYS A 155 6.89 -1.83 -18.52
C LYS A 155 6.32 -1.08 -17.32
N PHE A 156 5.87 -1.82 -16.31
CA PHE A 156 5.38 -1.26 -15.05
C PHE A 156 6.55 -0.90 -14.13
N LYS A 157 6.37 0.10 -13.26
CA LYS A 157 7.44 0.60 -12.40
C LYS A 157 7.71 -0.29 -11.19
N ARG A 158 6.83 -1.26 -10.90
CA ARG A 158 7.03 -2.30 -9.88
C ARG A 158 6.81 -3.70 -10.42
N THR A 159 7.37 -4.67 -9.70
CA THR A 159 7.18 -6.09 -10.00
C THR A 159 5.73 -6.51 -9.79
N THR A 160 5.12 -7.06 -10.84
CA THR A 160 3.70 -7.41 -10.84
C THR A 160 3.44 -8.77 -10.21
N ASN A 161 4.35 -9.75 -10.25
CA ASN A 161 4.22 -11.08 -9.59
C ASN A 161 2.81 -11.71 -9.67
N GLY A 162 2.12 -11.56 -10.81
CA GLY A 162 0.74 -12.05 -10.99
C GLY A 162 -0.37 -11.23 -10.31
N ALA A 163 -0.06 -10.06 -9.76
CA ALA A 163 -1.02 -9.07 -9.27
C ALA A 163 -1.72 -8.35 -10.43
N GLY A 164 -2.94 -7.89 -10.16
CA GLY A 164 -3.62 -6.94 -11.01
C GLY A 164 -3.02 -5.54 -10.83
N VAL A 165 -3.05 -4.75 -11.89
CA VAL A 165 -2.55 -3.37 -11.89
C VAL A 165 -3.65 -2.41 -12.30
N GLY A 166 -3.86 -1.38 -11.48
CA GLY A 166 -4.68 -0.23 -11.81
C GLY A 166 -3.77 0.94 -12.15
N VAL A 167 -4.02 1.63 -13.26
CA VAL A 167 -3.22 2.80 -13.65
C VAL A 167 -4.13 4.00 -13.82
N ILE A 168 -3.85 5.07 -13.09
CA ILE A 168 -4.55 6.34 -13.20
C ILE A 168 -3.56 7.34 -13.76
N THR A 169 -3.92 7.95 -14.88
CA THR A 169 -3.09 8.96 -15.57
C THR A 169 -3.86 10.24 -15.73
N SER A 170 -3.21 11.39 -15.58
CA SER A 170 -3.78 12.70 -15.88
C SER A 170 -2.72 13.60 -16.51
N LYS A 171 -3.15 14.43 -17.46
CA LYS A 171 -2.27 15.43 -18.10
C LYS A 171 -1.87 16.54 -17.14
N VAL A 172 -2.74 16.88 -16.21
CA VAL A 172 -2.51 17.92 -15.20
C VAL A 172 -2.24 17.26 -13.85
N CYS A 173 -1.15 17.67 -13.20
CA CYS A 173 -0.81 17.36 -11.82
C CYS A 173 -1.52 18.34 -10.87
N LEU A 174 -2.45 17.81 -10.07
CA LEU A 174 -3.21 18.59 -9.09
C LEU A 174 -3.00 18.02 -7.68
N PRO A 175 -2.84 18.86 -6.64
CA PRO A 175 -2.71 18.40 -5.26
C PRO A 175 -3.89 17.53 -4.77
N SER A 176 -5.09 17.72 -5.31
CA SER A 176 -6.27 16.96 -4.94
C SER A 176 -6.22 15.50 -5.40
N GLN A 177 -5.35 15.18 -6.36
CA GLN A 177 -5.00 13.80 -6.70
C GLN A 177 -4.19 13.17 -5.56
N LEU A 178 -3.23 13.91 -4.97
CA LEU A 178 -2.46 13.45 -3.80
C LEU A 178 -3.36 13.20 -2.59
N LEU A 179 -4.42 13.99 -2.41
CA LEU A 179 -5.42 13.75 -1.37
C LEU A 179 -6.10 12.39 -1.54
N ILE A 180 -6.54 12.07 -2.77
CA ILE A 180 -7.15 10.78 -3.09
C ILE A 180 -6.15 9.63 -2.83
N VAL A 181 -4.90 9.81 -3.24
CA VAL A 181 -3.84 8.82 -3.02
C VAL A 181 -3.65 8.58 -1.53
N ASN A 182 -3.53 9.65 -0.73
CA ASN A 182 -3.37 9.56 0.71
C ASN A 182 -4.54 8.81 1.37
N ASP A 183 -5.79 9.08 0.97
CA ASP A 183 -6.95 8.41 1.54
C ASP A 183 -6.95 6.91 1.23
N VAL A 184 -6.70 6.55 -0.04
CA VAL A 184 -6.61 5.14 -0.47
C VAL A 184 -5.46 4.40 0.19
N MET A 185 -4.33 5.07 0.42
CA MET A 185 -3.18 4.49 1.13
C MET A 185 -3.45 4.27 2.61
N ARG A 186 -4.21 5.18 3.26
CA ARG A 186 -4.62 5.01 4.67
C ARG A 186 -5.58 3.82 4.83
N GLU A 187 -6.46 3.61 3.86
CA GLU A 187 -7.39 2.47 3.84
C GLU A 187 -6.70 1.13 3.51
N ASN A 188 -5.58 1.15 2.79
CA ASN A 188 -4.95 -0.06 2.25
C ASN A 188 -3.43 -0.05 2.49
N THR A 189 -3.03 -0.37 3.72
CA THR A 189 -1.62 -0.43 4.12
C THR A 189 -0.84 -1.58 3.47
N ASP A 190 -1.54 -2.56 2.91
CA ASP A 190 -1.00 -3.74 2.22
C ASP A 190 -0.73 -3.52 0.72
N ALA A 191 -1.34 -2.49 0.12
CA ALA A 191 -1.26 -2.27 -1.32
C ALA A 191 0.09 -1.67 -1.73
N LYS A 192 0.71 -2.29 -2.74
CA LYS A 192 1.90 -1.72 -3.37
C LYS A 192 1.45 -0.65 -4.36
N TYR A 193 2.16 0.47 -4.42
CA TYR A 193 1.85 1.54 -5.36
C TYR A 193 3.11 2.23 -5.90
N HIS A 194 3.01 2.80 -7.09
CA HIS A 194 3.99 3.74 -7.62
C HIS A 194 3.28 5.05 -7.94
N LEU A 195 3.90 6.17 -7.57
CA LEU A 195 3.35 7.50 -7.81
C LEU A 195 4.43 8.36 -8.49
N SER A 196 4.03 9.01 -9.58
CA SER A 196 4.75 10.10 -10.22
C SER A 196 3.83 11.31 -10.23
N TRP A 197 4.24 12.36 -9.51
CA TRP A 197 3.55 13.63 -9.42
C TRP A 197 4.61 14.72 -9.39
N ASP A 198 4.44 15.75 -10.22
CA ASP A 198 5.33 16.91 -10.24
C ASP A 198 4.54 18.18 -9.92
N ARG A 199 5.07 18.94 -8.97
CA ARG A 199 4.52 20.22 -8.51
C ARG A 199 4.49 21.26 -9.63
N ASN A 200 5.51 21.27 -10.48
CA ASN A 200 5.64 22.24 -11.56
C ASN A 200 4.80 21.87 -12.79
N ASN A 201 4.06 20.76 -12.74
CA ASN A 201 3.26 20.25 -13.85
C ASN A 201 4.09 20.05 -15.15
N LYS A 202 5.39 19.74 -15.02
CA LYS A 202 6.25 19.42 -16.19
C LYS A 202 5.97 18.02 -16.70
N ASP A 203 5.69 17.10 -15.77
CA ASP A 203 5.33 15.72 -16.05
C ASP A 203 3.84 15.47 -15.81
N SER A 204 3.32 14.42 -16.45
CA SER A 204 1.96 13.93 -16.24
C SER A 204 1.84 13.21 -14.90
N PHE A 205 0.67 13.27 -14.27
CA PHE A 205 0.35 12.47 -13.10
C PHE A 205 0.20 11.00 -13.49
N VAL A 206 0.92 10.12 -12.80
CA VAL A 206 0.78 8.66 -12.97
C VAL A 206 0.72 8.00 -11.59
N TRP A 207 -0.35 7.27 -11.35
CA TRP A 207 -0.51 6.45 -10.15
C TRP A 207 -0.81 5.01 -10.53
N GLU A 208 0.09 4.12 -10.14
CA GLU A 208 -0.05 2.68 -10.34
C GLU A 208 -0.36 2.01 -9.00
N LEU A 209 -1.44 1.23 -8.97
CA LEU A 209 -1.89 0.44 -7.83
C LEU A 209 -1.76 -1.04 -8.13
N TYR A 210 -1.17 -1.80 -7.21
CA TYR A 210 -0.91 -3.22 -7.37
C TYR A 210 -1.63 -3.99 -6.25
N ASP A 211 -2.49 -4.91 -6.63
CA ASP A 211 -3.26 -5.73 -5.69
C ASP A 211 -3.37 -7.16 -6.23
N HIS A 212 -3.23 -8.15 -5.36
CA HIS A 212 -3.39 -9.56 -5.74
C HIS A 212 -4.86 -9.92 -5.95
N ASP A 213 -5.79 -9.23 -5.29
CA ASP A 213 -7.20 -9.37 -5.53
C ASP A 213 -7.68 -8.43 -6.65
N SER A 214 -7.76 -8.99 -7.85
CA SER A 214 -8.29 -8.32 -9.05
C SER A 214 -9.68 -7.69 -8.84
N THR A 215 -10.58 -8.32 -8.08
CA THR A 215 -11.97 -7.83 -7.91
C THR A 215 -12.01 -6.67 -6.94
N ARG A 216 -11.25 -6.75 -5.84
CA ARG A 216 -11.04 -5.64 -4.91
C ARG A 216 -10.42 -4.43 -5.62
N LEU A 217 -9.43 -4.66 -6.49
CA LEU A 217 -8.80 -3.61 -7.27
C LEU A 217 -9.79 -2.91 -8.21
N GLU A 218 -10.61 -3.67 -8.94
CA GLU A 218 -11.60 -3.09 -9.86
C GLU A 218 -12.59 -2.18 -9.11
N ARG A 219 -13.13 -2.64 -7.98
CA ARG A 219 -14.06 -1.83 -7.16
C ARG A 219 -13.39 -0.54 -6.66
N LYS A 220 -12.14 -0.63 -6.22
CA LYS A 220 -11.37 0.56 -5.80
C LYS A 220 -11.19 1.55 -6.95
N LEU A 221 -10.80 1.07 -8.13
CA LEU A 221 -10.63 1.93 -9.31
C LEU A 221 -11.95 2.57 -9.74
N GLN A 222 -13.06 1.85 -9.65
CA GLN A 222 -14.39 2.41 -9.91
C GLN A 222 -14.75 3.51 -8.89
N ALA A 223 -14.49 3.30 -7.60
CA ALA A 223 -14.71 4.31 -6.57
C ALA A 223 -13.84 5.57 -6.82
N ILE A 224 -12.56 5.38 -7.15
CA ILE A 224 -11.65 6.48 -7.51
C ILE A 224 -12.16 7.22 -8.75
N LEU A 225 -12.58 6.49 -9.78
CA LEU A 225 -13.14 7.08 -11.00
C LEU A 225 -14.38 7.94 -10.71
N GLN A 226 -15.27 7.49 -9.82
CA GLN A 226 -16.42 8.29 -9.38
C GLN A 226 -16.00 9.58 -8.67
N ILE A 227 -14.99 9.51 -7.79
CA ILE A 227 -14.43 10.70 -7.13
C ILE A 227 -13.85 11.67 -8.15
N LEU A 228 -13.07 11.17 -9.12
CA LEU A 228 -12.48 11.99 -10.18
C LEU A 228 -13.55 12.64 -11.06
N HIS A 229 -14.61 11.92 -11.44
CA HIS A 229 -15.72 12.48 -12.21
C HIS A 229 -16.40 13.64 -11.48
N ARG A 230 -16.70 13.47 -10.19
CA ARG A 230 -17.31 14.52 -9.36
C ARG A 230 -16.43 15.76 -9.30
N LYS A 231 -15.12 15.59 -9.23
CA LYS A 231 -14.14 16.70 -9.21
C LYS A 231 -14.05 17.42 -10.55
N SER A 232 -13.98 16.67 -11.64
CA SER A 232 -13.85 17.20 -13.01
C SER A 232 -14.99 18.09 -13.51
N SER A 233 -16.05 18.23 -12.72
CA SER A 233 -17.17 19.11 -13.06
C SER A 233 -17.03 20.52 -12.48
N LYS A 234 -16.12 20.73 -11.53
CA LYS A 234 -15.91 22.03 -10.88
C LYS A 234 -14.67 22.70 -11.45
N THR A 235 -14.77 23.99 -11.74
CA THR A 235 -13.63 24.82 -12.17
C THR A 235 -12.74 25.20 -10.98
N ILE A 236 -13.36 25.54 -9.85
CA ILE A 236 -12.69 25.90 -8.60
C ILE A 236 -13.14 24.92 -7.52
N ASP A 237 -12.19 24.33 -6.79
CA ASP A 237 -12.51 23.49 -5.62
C ASP A 237 -11.55 23.80 -4.47
N SER A 238 -12.04 23.59 -3.26
CA SER A 238 -11.30 23.87 -2.03
C SER A 238 -11.26 22.63 -1.14
N TYR A 239 -10.09 22.29 -0.66
CA TYR A 239 -9.88 21.16 0.24
C TYR A 239 -9.24 21.64 1.53
N THR A 240 -9.68 21.08 2.66
CA THR A 240 -9.10 21.34 3.98
C THR A 240 -8.76 20.00 4.62
N VAL A 241 -7.50 19.84 5.02
CA VAL A 241 -7.00 18.65 5.70
C VAL A 241 -6.54 19.07 7.09
N VAL A 242 -7.18 18.49 8.11
CA VAL A 242 -6.76 18.62 9.51
C VAL A 242 -5.67 17.58 9.76
N SER A 243 -4.56 17.99 10.37
CA SER A 243 -3.41 17.15 10.71
C SER A 243 -2.92 16.34 9.50
N PRO A 244 -2.29 16.99 8.51
CA PRO A 244 -1.80 16.33 7.30
C PRO A 244 -0.81 15.19 7.63
N SER A 245 -0.85 14.11 6.85
CA SER A 245 0.14 13.04 7.01
C SER A 245 1.54 13.54 6.66
N ALA A 246 2.57 12.98 7.28
CA ALA A 246 3.96 13.26 6.91
C ALA A 246 4.21 13.01 5.42
N TRP A 247 3.59 11.98 4.85
CA TRP A 247 3.62 11.71 3.41
C TRP A 247 3.06 12.88 2.59
N LEU A 248 1.88 13.39 2.94
CA LEU A 248 1.28 14.52 2.20
C LEU A 248 2.11 15.80 2.37
N SER A 249 2.58 16.08 3.60
CA SER A 249 3.41 17.27 3.88
C SER A 249 4.73 17.24 3.11
N THR A 250 5.36 16.07 2.96
CA THR A 250 6.59 15.94 2.14
C THR A 250 6.33 16.15 0.66
N GLN A 251 5.24 15.60 0.11
CA GLN A 251 4.89 15.80 -1.31
C GLN A 251 4.57 17.26 -1.62
N LEU A 252 3.86 17.96 -0.72
CA LEU A 252 3.50 19.36 -0.90
C LEU A 252 4.61 20.34 -0.48
N ASN A 253 5.74 19.84 0.05
CA ASN A 253 6.85 20.63 0.60
C ASN A 253 6.37 21.64 1.67
N ILE A 254 5.54 21.16 2.61
CA ILE A 254 5.00 21.94 3.72
C ILE A 254 5.67 21.46 5.01
N SER A 255 5.89 22.37 5.95
CA SER A 255 6.39 22.05 7.28
C SER A 255 5.54 20.95 7.93
N THR A 256 6.19 19.89 8.44
CA THR A 256 5.52 18.72 9.01
C THR A 256 4.78 19.01 10.33
N SER A 257 5.01 20.16 10.95
CA SER A 257 4.43 20.56 12.25
C SER A 257 3.13 21.38 12.15
N VAL A 258 2.49 21.41 10.99
CA VAL A 258 1.31 22.25 10.77
C VAL A 258 0.02 21.57 11.26
N GLU A 259 -0.86 22.35 11.91
CA GLU A 259 -2.17 21.88 12.40
C GLU A 259 -3.15 21.58 11.26
N ALA A 260 -3.27 22.45 10.26
CA ALA A 260 -4.12 22.24 9.09
C ALA A 260 -3.52 22.81 7.80
N ILE A 261 -3.90 22.21 6.68
CA ILE A 261 -3.60 22.71 5.33
C ILE A 261 -4.92 22.93 4.61
N SER A 262 -5.02 24.01 3.83
CA SER A 262 -6.04 24.13 2.78
C SER A 262 -5.43 24.36 1.42
N ILE A 263 -6.10 23.83 0.42
CA ILE A 263 -5.71 23.86 -0.99
C ILE A 263 -6.88 24.45 -1.76
N LEU A 264 -6.62 25.50 -2.53
CA LEU A 264 -7.55 26.10 -3.46
C LEU A 264 -7.06 25.80 -4.88
N GLU A 265 -7.81 24.96 -5.60
CA GLU A 265 -7.47 24.56 -6.98
C GLU A 265 -8.29 25.34 -7.99
N GLY A 266 -7.75 25.47 -9.21
CA GLY A 266 -8.42 26.15 -10.31
C GLY A 266 -8.24 27.68 -10.30
N VAL A 267 -7.35 28.17 -9.45
CA VAL A 267 -7.05 29.61 -9.33
C VAL A 267 -5.69 29.89 -9.95
N PRO A 268 -5.61 30.74 -10.99
CA PRO A 268 -4.35 31.13 -11.61
C PRO A 268 -3.41 31.85 -10.63
N TYR A 269 -2.12 31.85 -10.94
CA TYR A 269 -1.08 32.50 -10.13
C TYR A 269 -1.42 33.94 -9.71
N TYR A 270 -1.77 34.82 -10.66
CA TYR A 270 -2.08 36.23 -10.36
C TYR A 270 -3.40 36.42 -9.61
N ALA A 271 -4.38 35.55 -9.84
CA ALA A 271 -5.61 35.56 -9.06
C ALA A 271 -5.31 35.19 -7.59
N SER A 272 -4.40 34.24 -7.36
CA SER A 272 -3.94 33.89 -6.02
C SER A 272 -3.23 35.05 -5.32
N LEU A 273 -2.39 35.81 -6.03
CA LEU A 273 -1.75 37.02 -5.50
C LEU A 273 -2.79 38.08 -5.10
N LEU A 274 -3.78 38.34 -5.95
CA LEU A 274 -4.85 39.30 -5.66
C LEU A 274 -5.65 38.91 -4.40
N LEU A 275 -5.97 37.63 -4.23
CA LEU A 275 -6.69 37.13 -3.06
C LEU A 275 -5.89 37.34 -1.77
N LEU A 276 -4.57 37.08 -1.82
CA LEU A 276 -3.66 37.30 -0.70
C LEU A 276 -3.51 38.79 -0.38
N GLU A 277 -3.34 39.65 -1.38
CA GLU A 277 -3.21 41.10 -1.20
C GLU A 277 -4.44 41.69 -0.52
N GLN A 278 -5.64 41.29 -0.97
CA GLN A 278 -6.90 41.72 -0.35
C GLN A 278 -7.03 41.22 1.10
N TYR A 279 -6.46 40.06 1.42
CA TYR A 279 -6.44 39.54 2.78
C TYR A 279 -5.49 40.32 3.67
N PHE A 280 -4.26 40.56 3.21
CA PHE A 280 -3.26 41.36 3.93
C PHE A 280 -3.63 42.84 4.02
N SER A 281 -4.55 43.33 3.20
CA SER A 281 -5.11 44.69 3.34
C SER A 281 -6.23 44.79 4.39
N SER A 282 -6.70 43.68 4.94
CA SER A 282 -7.77 43.65 5.95
C SER A 282 -7.21 43.82 7.37
N GLU A 283 -7.96 44.45 8.28
CA GLU A 283 -7.48 44.81 9.63
C GLU A 283 -7.28 43.61 10.58
N GLU A 284 -7.97 42.48 10.37
CA GLU A 284 -7.85 41.26 11.19
C GLU A 284 -6.91 40.22 10.55
N GLN A 285 -5.61 40.47 10.61
CA GLN A 285 -4.62 39.52 10.09
C GLN A 285 -4.25 38.47 11.12
N LYS A 286 -4.40 37.20 10.73
CA LYS A 286 -3.86 36.08 11.50
C LYS A 286 -2.75 35.41 10.70
N PRO A 287 -1.62 35.07 11.34
CA PRO A 287 -0.49 34.52 10.62
C PRO A 287 -0.82 33.13 10.06
N PHE A 288 -0.57 32.95 8.78
CA PHE A 288 -0.51 31.65 8.11
C PHE A 288 0.62 31.64 7.09
N GLN A 289 1.11 30.46 6.76
CA GLN A 289 2.05 30.23 5.68
C GLN A 289 1.27 29.98 4.39
N TYR A 290 1.82 30.41 3.26
CA TYR A 290 1.20 30.20 1.96
C TYR A 290 2.23 29.79 0.91
N SER A 291 1.75 29.14 -0.14
CA SER A 291 2.54 28.77 -1.30
C SER A 291 1.69 28.87 -2.55
N ILE A 292 2.16 29.65 -3.52
CA ILE A 292 1.43 29.92 -4.77
C ILE A 292 2.06 29.11 -5.88
N GLU A 293 1.24 28.38 -6.60
CA GLU A 293 1.61 27.64 -7.79
C GLU A 293 0.79 28.11 -8.98
N ASN A 294 1.11 27.62 -10.18
CA ASN A 294 0.50 28.11 -11.41
C ASN A 294 -1.04 28.00 -11.43
N ASN A 295 -1.59 26.92 -10.87
CA ASN A 295 -3.02 26.59 -10.93
C ASN A 295 -3.66 26.32 -9.55
N TYR A 296 -2.93 26.56 -8.46
CA TYR A 296 -3.46 26.36 -7.11
C TYR A 296 -2.72 27.17 -6.06
N LEU A 297 -3.39 27.40 -4.94
CA LEU A 297 -2.88 28.08 -3.76
C LEU A 297 -2.94 27.13 -2.56
N ILE A 298 -1.84 27.02 -1.83
CA ILE A 298 -1.75 26.25 -0.59
C ILE A 298 -1.63 27.22 0.59
N ILE A 299 -2.37 26.95 1.65
CA ILE A 299 -2.36 27.70 2.92
C ILE A 299 -2.16 26.73 4.08
N SER A 300 -1.25 27.03 5.00
CA SER A 300 -0.86 26.17 6.12
C SER A 300 -0.70 26.96 7.43
N GLY A 301 -1.18 26.41 8.55
CA GLY A 301 -1.36 27.18 9.79
C GLY A 301 -2.48 26.63 10.70
N PRO A 302 -2.99 27.45 11.64
CA PRO A 302 -4.01 27.02 12.59
C PRO A 302 -5.35 26.73 11.91
N HIS A 303 -6.03 25.65 12.30
CA HIS A 303 -7.23 25.16 11.62
C HIS A 303 -8.36 26.21 11.59
N GLN A 304 -8.59 26.89 12.70
CA GLN A 304 -9.65 27.89 12.82
C GLN A 304 -9.47 29.09 11.89
N VAL A 305 -8.22 29.45 11.61
CA VAL A 305 -7.87 30.56 10.72
C VAL A 305 -8.10 30.13 9.28
N ILE A 306 -7.51 29.00 8.91
CA ILE A 306 -7.51 28.51 7.54
C ILE A 306 -8.91 28.19 7.04
N SER A 307 -9.73 27.52 7.86
CA SER A 307 -11.10 27.17 7.49
C SER A 307 -11.96 28.40 7.17
N LYS A 308 -11.69 29.55 7.80
CA LYS A 308 -12.38 30.81 7.49
C LYS A 308 -11.80 31.45 6.22
N VAL A 309 -10.47 31.53 6.13
CA VAL A 309 -9.77 32.16 5.00
C VAL A 309 -10.10 31.46 3.69
N ILE A 310 -10.08 30.12 3.65
CA ILE A 310 -10.35 29.36 2.43
C ILE A 310 -11.78 29.56 1.91
N GLN A 311 -12.77 29.70 2.80
CA GLN A 311 -14.15 29.98 2.41
C GLN A 311 -14.29 31.37 1.78
N VAL A 312 -13.61 32.37 2.33
CA VAL A 312 -13.59 33.73 1.77
C VAL A 312 -12.88 33.72 0.42
N PHE A 313 -11.72 33.06 0.32
CA PHE A 313 -10.93 33.00 -0.91
C PHE A 313 -11.68 32.29 -2.01
N ARG A 314 -12.34 31.18 -1.70
CA ARG A 314 -13.17 30.46 -2.67
C ARG A 314 -14.30 31.34 -3.21
N LYS A 315 -15.07 32.02 -2.35
CA LYS A 315 -16.15 32.92 -2.79
C LYS A 315 -15.64 34.05 -3.67
N LYS A 316 -14.50 34.65 -3.30
CA LYS A 316 -13.88 35.70 -4.11
C LYS A 316 -13.36 35.17 -5.44
N ALA A 317 -12.73 33.99 -5.46
CA ALA A 317 -12.25 33.35 -6.68
C ALA A 317 -13.41 33.03 -7.64
N GLU A 318 -14.51 32.48 -7.13
CA GLU A 318 -15.75 32.22 -7.90
C GLU A 318 -16.40 33.52 -8.43
N SER A 319 -16.15 34.68 -7.81
CA SER A 319 -16.64 35.97 -8.33
C SER A 319 -15.72 36.62 -9.36
N LEU A 320 -14.44 36.22 -9.40
CA LEU A 320 -13.42 36.80 -10.27
C LEU A 320 -13.24 36.04 -11.59
N LEU A 321 -13.56 34.75 -11.60
CA LEU A 321 -13.36 33.80 -12.71
C LEU A 321 -14.69 33.23 -13.19
#